data_AF-A0A3B9Z2A8-F1
#
_entry.id   AF-A0A3B9Z2A8-F1
#
_cell.length_a   1.000
_cell.length_b   1.000
_cell.length_c   1.000
_cell.angle_alpha   90.00
_cell.angle_beta   90.00
_cell.angle_gamma   90.00
#
_symmetry.space_group_name_H-M   'P 1'
#
loop_
_entity.id
_entity.type
_entity.pdbx_description
1 polymer ?
#
loop_
_entity_poly.entity_id
_entity_poly.type
_entity_poly.pdbx_seq_one_letter_code
_entity_poly.pdbx_strand_id
1 'polypeptide(L)'
;MNRRLLTSIVLAGTLSASCGPMSLDRLTAHGSNKPDDSNSDAQPASERFVLSSPDAPQGILGIDQTCDGRGETPAINWSGAPQGTVSFAVTMHTQVNIFVSHAYLVVYDLPQSVHGLPTNSREIGIFGANSINNRREYAPPCSKGPGMKDY
;
A
#
# COMPACT_ATOMS: atom_id res chain seq x y z
N MET A 1 -25.76 16.53 3.87
CA MET A 1 -24.91 15.98 2.78
C MET A 1 -23.68 15.37 3.45
N ASN A 2 -23.66 14.05 3.60
CA ASN A 2 -22.66 13.35 4.41
C ASN A 2 -21.42 13.10 3.55
N ARG A 3 -20.31 13.77 3.86
CA ARG A 3 -19.03 13.58 3.18
C ARG A 3 -18.23 12.47 3.89
N ARG A 4 -17.52 11.62 3.14
CA ARG A 4 -16.83 10.41 3.63
C ARG A 4 -15.35 10.50 3.22
N LEU A 5 -14.41 10.35 4.15
CA LEU A 5 -12.97 10.43 3.87
C LEU A 5 -12.39 9.04 3.61
N LEU A 6 -11.55 8.86 2.59
CA LEU A 6 -10.83 7.62 2.29
C LEU A 6 -9.39 7.66 2.82
N THR A 7 -9.04 6.64 3.58
CA THR A 7 -7.81 6.28 4.30
C THR A 7 -7.51 4.82 3.93
N SER A 8 -6.84 4.66 2.80
CA SER A 8 -6.30 3.36 2.40
C SER A 8 -4.82 3.29 2.75
N ILE A 9 -4.38 2.16 3.26
CA ILE A 9 -2.95 1.89 3.52
C ILE A 9 -2.50 0.87 2.49
N VAL A 10 -1.44 1.22 1.77
CA VAL A 10 -0.68 0.26 0.97
C VAL A 10 0.64 0.00 1.65
N LEU A 11 0.90 -1.26 1.95
CA LEU A 11 2.17 -1.71 2.54
C LEU A 11 3.02 -2.37 1.45
N ALA A 12 4.27 -1.94 1.35
CA ALA A 12 5.28 -2.55 0.49
C ALA A 12 6.16 -3.49 1.32
N GLY A 13 6.19 -4.77 0.95
CA GLY A 13 7.09 -5.74 1.56
C GLY A 13 8.43 -5.77 0.83
N THR A 14 9.54 -5.77 1.57
CA THR A 14 10.87 -6.00 1.02
C THR A 14 11.45 -7.28 1.61
N LEU A 15 12.11 -8.10 0.78
CA LEU A 15 12.97 -9.18 1.29
C LEU A 15 14.43 -8.70 1.18
N SER A 16 15.04 -8.36 2.31
CA SER A 16 16.49 -8.15 2.38
C SER A 16 17.17 -9.49 2.66
N ALA A 17 17.53 -10.21 1.60
CA ALA A 17 18.47 -11.33 1.72
C ALA A 17 19.92 -10.78 1.76
N SER A 18 20.39 -10.33 2.93
CA SER A 18 21.83 -10.05 3.11
C SER A 18 22.58 -11.33 3.47
N CYS A 19 22.95 -12.10 2.45
CA CYS A 19 23.96 -13.14 2.61
C CYS A 19 25.17 -12.75 1.75
N GLY A 20 26.05 -11.93 2.33
CA GLY A 20 27.39 -11.72 1.77
C GLY A 20 28.35 -12.79 2.30
N PRO A 21 29.20 -13.41 1.45
CA PRO A 21 30.18 -14.37 1.94
C PRO A 21 31.24 -13.67 2.81
N MET A 22 31.58 -14.27 3.96
CA MET A 22 32.78 -13.90 4.71
C MET A 22 34.00 -14.29 3.87
N SER A 23 34.70 -13.32 3.28
CA SER A 23 35.99 -13.56 2.63
C SER A 23 37.11 -13.50 3.67
N LEU A 24 37.82 -14.60 3.80
CA LEU A 24 38.96 -14.79 4.69
C LEU A 24 40.24 -14.37 3.97
N ASP A 25 40.65 -13.10 4.07
CA ASP A 25 42.01 -12.70 3.70
C ASP A 25 42.46 -11.47 4.51
N ARG A 26 43.13 -11.75 5.62
CA ARG A 26 44.02 -10.80 6.29
C ARG A 26 45.44 -11.32 6.10
N LEU A 27 46.26 -10.62 5.30
CA LEU A 27 47.71 -10.41 5.49
C LEU A 27 48.35 -9.80 4.23
N THR A 28 48.63 -8.49 4.22
CA THR A 28 49.97 -7.90 3.93
C THR A 28 49.90 -6.37 3.96
N ALA A 29 50.98 -5.75 4.44
CA ALA A 29 51.16 -4.32 4.59
C ALA A 29 52.18 -3.80 3.55
N HIS A 30 51.87 -2.74 2.80
CA HIS A 30 52.76 -1.63 2.41
C HIS A 30 52.03 -0.66 1.47
N GLY A 31 52.21 0.65 1.69
CA GLY A 31 51.39 1.69 1.10
C GLY A 31 51.61 1.97 -0.40
N SER A 32 50.62 2.63 -0.98
CA SER A 32 50.71 3.62 -2.08
C SER A 32 49.32 4.24 -2.27
N ASN A 33 49.25 5.57 -2.32
CA ASN A 33 48.03 6.34 -2.58
C ASN A 33 47.38 5.87 -3.90
N LYS A 34 46.14 5.37 -3.80
CA LYS A 34 45.20 5.23 -4.92
C LYS A 34 44.05 6.22 -4.67
N PRO A 35 43.60 7.00 -5.67
CA PRO A 35 42.35 7.73 -5.50
C PRO A 35 41.25 6.68 -5.32
N ASP A 36 40.58 6.73 -4.17
CA ASP A 36 39.35 5.98 -3.96
C ASP A 36 38.31 6.57 -4.92
N ASP A 37 38.14 5.92 -6.08
CA ASP A 37 36.90 5.95 -6.83
C ASP A 37 35.87 5.12 -6.05
N SER A 38 35.55 5.61 -4.84
CA SER A 38 34.30 5.26 -4.19
C SER A 38 33.20 5.99 -4.96
N ASN A 39 32.82 5.39 -6.09
CA ASN A 39 31.48 5.62 -6.63
C ASN A 39 30.53 5.04 -5.59
N SER A 40 30.30 5.83 -4.53
CA SER A 40 29.24 5.63 -3.57
C SER A 40 28.00 5.63 -4.42
N ASP A 41 27.51 4.44 -4.74
CA ASP A 41 26.21 4.23 -5.35
C ASP A 41 25.23 5.02 -4.49
N ALA A 42 24.92 6.21 -4.98
CA ALA A 42 24.09 7.16 -4.26
C ALA A 42 22.72 6.50 -4.25
N GLN A 43 22.41 5.84 -3.14
CA GLN A 43 21.14 5.20 -2.90
C GLN A 43 20.07 6.19 -3.36
N PRO A 44 19.30 5.88 -4.41
CA PRO A 44 18.38 6.84 -5.00
C PRO A 44 17.50 7.35 -3.87
N ALA A 45 17.41 8.68 -3.75
CA ALA A 45 16.60 9.32 -2.73
C ALA A 45 15.24 8.63 -2.72
N SER A 46 14.84 8.08 -1.57
CA SER A 46 13.58 7.34 -1.45
C SER A 46 12.47 8.22 -1.98
N GLU A 47 11.95 7.89 -3.17
CA GLU A 47 10.75 8.54 -3.67
C GLU A 47 9.67 8.36 -2.59
N ARG A 48 8.92 9.43 -2.31
CA ARG A 48 7.81 9.32 -1.36
C ARG A 48 6.83 8.31 -1.94
N PHE A 49 6.51 7.28 -1.17
CA PHE A 49 5.43 6.38 -1.53
C PHE A 49 4.10 7.13 -1.47
N VAL A 50 3.39 7.19 -2.60
CA VAL A 50 2.15 7.96 -2.76
C VAL A 50 1.02 7.01 -3.11
N LEU A 51 -0.13 7.25 -2.48
CA LEU A 51 -1.40 6.60 -2.78
C LEU A 51 -2.40 7.65 -3.28
N SER A 52 -3.17 7.31 -4.30
CA SER A 52 -4.21 8.18 -4.87
C SER A 52 -5.41 7.38 -5.35
N SER A 53 -6.55 8.05 -5.47
CA SER A 53 -7.77 7.44 -6.01
C SER A 53 -8.56 8.50 -6.78
N PRO A 54 -8.88 8.28 -8.07
CA PRO A 54 -9.78 9.17 -8.80
C PRO A 54 -11.21 9.13 -8.25
N ASP A 55 -11.55 8.02 -7.57
CA ASP A 55 -12.82 7.74 -6.94
C ASP A 55 -12.96 8.38 -5.55
N ALA A 56 -11.89 9.01 -5.05
CA ALA A 56 -11.90 9.79 -3.82
C ALA A 56 -11.23 11.17 -4.01
N PRO A 57 -11.78 12.05 -4.87
CA PRO A 57 -11.20 13.37 -5.12
C PRO A 57 -11.12 14.17 -3.82
N GLN A 58 -9.94 14.74 -3.56
CA GLN A 58 -9.63 15.45 -2.30
C GLN A 58 -9.85 14.57 -1.04
N GLY A 59 -9.69 13.26 -1.18
CA GLY A 59 -9.91 12.29 -0.12
C GLY A 59 -11.38 11.99 0.13
N ILE A 60 -12.34 12.54 -0.63
CA ILE A 60 -13.77 12.30 -0.42
C ILE A 60 -14.26 11.14 -1.28
N LEU A 61 -14.60 10.02 -0.66
CA LEU A 61 -15.09 8.82 -1.36
C LEU A 61 -16.38 9.12 -2.13
N GLY A 62 -16.36 8.82 -3.44
CA GLY A 62 -17.50 8.98 -4.35
C GLY A 62 -18.69 8.10 -3.97
N ILE A 63 -19.89 8.52 -4.35
CA ILE A 63 -21.13 7.84 -3.97
C ILE A 63 -21.22 6.41 -4.50
N ASP A 64 -20.72 6.16 -5.71
CA ASP A 64 -20.71 4.83 -6.33
C ASP A 64 -19.89 3.82 -5.52
N GLN A 65 -18.95 4.29 -4.69
CA GLN A 65 -18.08 3.46 -3.88
C GLN A 65 -18.71 3.18 -2.51
N THR A 66 -19.92 3.67 -2.28
CA THR A 66 -20.70 3.47 -1.06
C THR A 66 -21.92 2.63 -1.36
N CYS A 67 -22.62 2.15 -0.32
CA CYS A 67 -23.85 1.40 -0.54
C CYS A 67 -25.09 2.26 -0.84
N ASP A 68 -24.94 3.58 -0.82
CA ASP A 68 -25.96 4.49 -1.36
C ASP A 68 -25.88 4.57 -2.90
N GLY A 69 -24.76 4.12 -3.50
CA GLY A 69 -24.54 4.02 -4.94
C GLY A 69 -24.40 2.57 -5.41
N ARG A 70 -23.57 2.36 -6.44
CA ARG A 70 -23.38 1.04 -7.08
C ARG A 70 -22.57 0.03 -6.25
N GLY A 71 -21.91 0.45 -5.18
CA GLY A 71 -21.06 -0.40 -4.35
C GLY A 71 -19.77 -0.85 -5.05
N GLU A 72 -19.23 -0.02 -5.94
CA GLU A 72 -18.03 -0.32 -6.72
C GLU A 72 -16.78 -0.23 -5.84
N THR A 73 -15.83 -1.15 -6.01
CA THR A 73 -14.52 -1.04 -5.33
C THR A 73 -13.82 0.20 -5.88
N PRO A 74 -13.30 1.12 -5.03
CA PRO A 74 -12.59 2.31 -5.52
C PRO A 74 -11.34 1.91 -6.33
N ALA A 75 -11.08 2.63 -7.42
CA ALA A 75 -9.78 2.60 -8.08
C ALA A 75 -8.72 3.18 -7.14
N ILE A 76 -7.59 2.50 -7.01
CA ILE A 76 -6.48 2.88 -6.13
C ILE A 76 -5.20 2.81 -6.95
N ASN A 77 -4.43 3.89 -6.98
CA ASN A 77 -3.14 3.94 -7.68
C ASN A 77 -2.03 4.28 -6.68
N TRP A 78 -0.87 3.67 -6.85
CA TRP A 78 0.32 3.98 -6.04
C TRP A 78 1.58 4.15 -6.89
N SER A 79 2.51 4.96 -6.39
CA SER A 79 3.80 5.25 -7.03
C SER A 79 4.88 5.46 -5.97
N GLY A 80 6.15 5.47 -6.40
CA GLY A 80 7.29 5.68 -5.50
C GLY A 80 7.49 4.52 -4.51
N ALA A 81 7.22 3.29 -4.93
CA ALA A 81 7.47 2.11 -4.11
C ALA A 81 8.97 2.01 -3.79
N PRO A 82 9.36 1.73 -2.53
CA PRO A 82 10.77 1.59 -2.18
C PRO A 82 11.48 0.54 -3.04
N GLN A 83 12.77 0.76 -3.31
CA GLN A 83 13.58 -0.22 -4.03
C GLN A 83 13.56 -1.57 -3.30
N GLY A 84 13.46 -2.66 -4.06
CA GLY A 84 13.36 -4.01 -3.52
C GLY A 84 11.96 -4.40 -3.01
N THR A 85 10.93 -3.60 -3.29
CA THR A 85 9.54 -4.02 -3.08
C THR A 85 9.24 -5.26 -3.91
N VAL A 86 8.81 -6.34 -3.26
CA VAL A 86 8.47 -7.61 -3.94
C VAL A 86 6.97 -7.81 -4.09
N SER A 87 6.18 -7.18 -3.23
CA SER A 87 4.73 -7.29 -3.22
C SER A 87 4.06 -6.11 -2.52
N PHE A 88 2.78 -5.90 -2.81
CA PHE A 88 1.92 -4.96 -2.11
C PHE A 88 0.74 -5.65 -1.41
N ALA A 89 0.18 -4.96 -0.43
CA ALA A 89 -1.15 -5.21 0.10
C ALA A 89 -1.91 -3.89 0.22
N VAL A 90 -3.21 -3.92 -0.03
CA VAL A 90 -4.13 -2.77 0.04
C VAL A 90 -5.21 -3.08 1.07
N THR A 91 -5.40 -2.18 2.03
CA THR A 91 -6.55 -2.23 2.94
C THR A 91 -7.25 -0.88 3.01
N MET A 92 -8.58 -0.91 3.12
CA MET A 92 -9.43 0.23 3.42
C MET A 92 -10.14 -0.07 4.74
N HIS A 93 -9.91 0.74 5.77
CA HIS A 93 -10.45 0.50 7.10
C HIS A 93 -10.80 1.79 7.86
N THR A 94 -11.85 1.71 8.67
CA THR A 94 -12.14 2.72 9.71
C THR A 94 -11.58 2.25 11.03
N GLN A 95 -10.81 3.09 11.73
CA GLN A 95 -10.56 2.91 13.16
C GLN A 95 -11.78 3.39 13.96
N VAL A 96 -12.47 2.48 14.64
CA VAL A 96 -13.65 2.83 15.45
C VAL A 96 -13.21 3.36 16.81
N ASN A 97 -12.23 2.71 17.43
CA ASN A 97 -11.55 3.13 18.66
C ASN A 97 -10.18 2.42 18.74
N ILE A 98 -9.37 2.64 19.77
CA ILE A 98 -8.00 2.07 19.86
C ILE A 98 -7.93 0.52 19.82
N PHE A 99 -9.03 -0.18 20.05
CA PHE A 99 -9.09 -1.64 20.07
C PHE A 99 -9.84 -2.24 18.88
N VAL A 100 -10.58 -1.43 18.10
CA VAL A 100 -11.50 -1.93 17.08
C VAL A 100 -11.31 -1.19 15.77
N SER A 101 -11.10 -1.95 14.71
CA SER A 101 -11.04 -1.49 13.32
C SER A 101 -12.02 -2.27 12.47
N HIS A 102 -12.65 -1.60 11.50
CA HIS A 102 -13.48 -2.24 10.49
C HIS A 102 -12.77 -2.19 9.14
N ALA A 103 -12.38 -3.34 8.60
CA ALA A 103 -11.82 -3.45 7.25
C ALA A 103 -12.94 -3.67 6.23
N TYR A 104 -12.99 -2.84 5.21
CA TYR A 104 -13.95 -2.87 4.09
C TYR A 104 -13.35 -3.52 2.84
N LEU A 105 -12.04 -3.35 2.62
CA LEU A 105 -11.28 -3.97 1.55
C LEU A 105 -10.01 -4.58 2.14
N VAL A 106 -9.69 -5.81 1.73
CA VAL A 106 -8.40 -6.44 2.01
C VAL A 106 -7.97 -7.14 0.73
N VAL A 107 -6.85 -6.69 0.14
CA VAL A 107 -6.22 -7.33 -1.02
C VAL A 107 -4.74 -7.48 -0.73
N TYR A 108 -4.18 -8.67 -0.94
CA TYR A 108 -2.78 -8.96 -0.70
C TYR A 108 -2.21 -9.82 -1.83
N ASP A 109 -0.91 -10.13 -1.75
CA ASP A 109 -0.18 -10.84 -2.80
C ASP A 109 -0.27 -10.13 -4.16
N LEU A 110 -0.23 -8.78 -4.12
CA LEU A 110 -0.15 -7.96 -5.32
C LEU A 110 1.28 -7.96 -5.83
N PRO A 111 1.56 -8.39 -7.08
CA PRO A 111 2.92 -8.41 -7.60
C PRO A 111 3.57 -7.01 -7.63
N GLN A 112 4.89 -6.95 -7.48
CA GLN A 112 5.64 -5.68 -7.54
C GLN A 112 5.43 -4.86 -8.84
N SER A 113 5.04 -5.51 -9.94
CA SER A 113 4.76 -4.86 -11.23
C SER A 113 3.40 -4.16 -11.28
N VAL A 114 2.57 -4.34 -10.25
CA VAL A 114 1.27 -3.70 -10.13
C VAL A 114 1.43 -2.36 -9.42
N HIS A 115 0.86 -1.32 -10.03
CA HIS A 115 0.90 0.06 -9.53
C HIS A 115 -0.50 0.61 -9.22
N GLY A 116 -1.51 -0.25 -9.23
CA GLY A 116 -2.88 0.13 -8.95
C GLY A 116 -3.87 -1.02 -9.05
N LEU A 117 -5.06 -0.78 -8.52
CA LEU A 117 -6.26 -1.58 -8.69
C LEU A 117 -7.28 -0.73 -9.43
N PRO A 118 -7.71 -1.12 -10.64
CA PRO A 118 -8.86 -0.50 -11.29
C PRO A 118 -10.15 -0.70 -10.48
N THR A 119 -11.13 0.17 -10.70
CA THR A 119 -12.48 0.02 -10.16
C THR A 119 -13.01 -1.39 -10.44
N ASN A 120 -13.58 -2.04 -9.41
CA ASN A 120 -14.12 -3.41 -9.49
C ASN A 120 -13.13 -4.52 -9.91
N SER A 121 -11.82 -4.29 -9.85
CA SER A 121 -10.84 -5.35 -10.10
C SER A 121 -11.03 -6.52 -9.13
N ARG A 122 -11.08 -7.74 -9.66
CA ARG A 122 -11.12 -8.99 -8.87
C ARG A 122 -10.06 -10.01 -9.26
N GLU A 123 -9.29 -9.71 -10.30
CA GLU A 123 -8.31 -10.65 -10.88
C GLU A 123 -6.87 -10.32 -10.47
N ILE A 124 -6.66 -9.21 -9.79
CA ILE A 124 -5.32 -8.73 -9.38
C ILE A 124 -5.17 -8.93 -7.86
N GLY A 125 -4.24 -9.81 -7.47
CA GLY A 125 -4.00 -10.19 -6.08
C GLY A 125 -5.07 -11.12 -5.51
N ILE A 126 -5.05 -11.29 -4.19
CA ILE A 126 -5.96 -12.18 -3.46
C ILE A 126 -6.85 -11.34 -2.53
N PHE A 127 -8.16 -11.49 -2.68
CA PHE A 127 -9.13 -10.86 -1.78
C PHE A 127 -9.20 -11.60 -0.44
N GLY A 128 -8.88 -10.88 0.64
CA GLY A 128 -9.07 -11.33 2.01
C GLY A 128 -10.50 -11.11 2.51
N ALA A 129 -10.86 -11.77 3.61
CA ALA A 129 -12.16 -11.56 4.24
C ALA A 129 -12.23 -10.16 4.88
N ASN A 130 -13.25 -9.38 4.55
CA ASN A 130 -13.52 -8.10 5.22
C ASN A 130 -14.22 -8.32 6.58
N SER A 131 -14.17 -7.35 7.49
CA SER A 131 -14.76 -7.48 8.84
C SER A 131 -16.23 -7.05 8.91
N ILE A 132 -16.82 -6.59 7.80
CA ILE A 132 -18.21 -6.12 7.75
C ILE A 132 -19.17 -7.28 7.56
N ASN A 133 -18.85 -8.19 6.64
CA ASN A 133 -19.69 -9.32 6.28
C ASN A 133 -18.93 -10.66 6.20
N ASN A 134 -17.64 -10.68 6.55
CA ASN A 134 -16.77 -11.87 6.53
C ASN A 134 -16.64 -12.54 5.15
N ARG A 135 -16.81 -11.79 4.06
CA ARG A 135 -16.66 -12.27 2.68
C ARG A 135 -15.37 -11.76 2.06
N ARG A 136 -14.86 -12.51 1.09
CA ARG A 136 -13.66 -12.16 0.30
C ARG A 136 -14.01 -11.19 -0.83
N GLU A 137 -14.45 -10.00 -0.44
CA GLU A 137 -14.91 -8.95 -1.34
C GLU A 137 -14.80 -7.57 -0.67
N TYR A 138 -14.95 -6.53 -1.48
CA TYR A 138 -15.21 -5.19 -0.98
C TYR A 138 -16.60 -5.11 -0.33
N ALA A 139 -16.66 -4.64 0.91
CA ALA A 139 -17.91 -4.25 1.57
C ALA A 139 -18.07 -2.72 1.47
N PRO A 140 -18.98 -2.19 0.64
CA PRO A 140 -19.11 -0.76 0.48
C PRO A 140 -19.58 -0.10 1.79
N PRO A 141 -18.96 1.01 2.24
CA PRO A 141 -19.38 1.73 3.41
C PRO A 141 -20.88 2.08 3.40
N CYS A 142 -21.53 1.82 4.52
CA CYS A 142 -22.96 2.09 4.76
C CYS A 142 -23.24 2.98 5.96
N SER A 143 -22.30 3.86 6.33
CA SER A 143 -22.44 4.57 7.61
C SER A 143 -23.76 5.34 7.71
N LYS A 144 -24.52 4.98 8.75
CA LYS A 144 -25.71 5.68 9.21
C LYS A 144 -25.31 6.60 10.38
N GLY A 145 -25.99 7.74 10.51
CA GLY A 145 -25.75 8.72 11.57
C GLY A 145 -25.05 10.00 11.09
N PRO A 146 -25.04 11.05 11.93
CA PRO A 146 -24.46 12.35 11.57
C PRO A 146 -22.93 12.32 11.58
N GLY A 147 -22.34 13.25 10.82
CA GLY A 147 -20.90 13.50 10.79
C GLY A 147 -20.15 12.79 9.67
N MET A 148 -18.95 13.30 9.37
CA MET A 148 -18.02 12.65 8.45
C MET A 148 -17.42 11.40 9.08
N LYS A 149 -17.08 10.43 8.22
CA LYS A 149 -16.43 9.19 8.62
C LYS A 149 -15.18 9.00 7.78
N ASP A 150 -14.13 8.53 8.42
CA ASP A 150 -12.88 8.15 7.79
C ASP A 150 -12.89 6.63 7.58
N TYR A 151 -12.49 6.19 6.38
CA TYR A 151 -12.59 4.81 5.89
C TYR A 151 -11.27 4.29 5.39
#